data_AF-A0A645HZW0-F1
#
_entry.id   AF-A0A645HZW0-F1
#
_cell.length_a   1.000
_cell.length_b   1.000
_cell.length_c   1.000
_cell.angle_alpha   90.00
_cell.angle_beta   90.00
_cell.angle_gamma   90.00
#
_symmetry.space_group_name_H-M   'P 1'
#
loop_
_entity.id
_entity.type
_entity.pdbx_description
1 polymer ?
#
loop_
_entity_poly.entity_id
_entity_poly.type
_entity_poly.pdbx_seq_one_letter_code
_entity_poly.pdbx_strand_id
1 'polypeptide(L)'
;MEISSDTVHNWLSEENTLTPFLVKTPTTDPEIFLTMGTITDRYCFMKTTKMEVDLSKGRGFPSTDLMYDKQENTIFNATVLNGDYLKKQELNMTSFPINDKIAAFQTLAASEIVDAYENEELKGKLKEIAANLDEEDNPVIMLMKYKK
;
A
#
# COMPACT_ATOMS: atom_id res chain seq x y z
N MET A 1 -10.81 -9.77 -5.46
CA MET A 1 -10.46 -10.27 -4.11
C MET A 1 -11.67 -10.06 -3.22
N GLU A 2 -12.07 -11.07 -2.47
CA GLU A 2 -13.18 -10.97 -1.51
C GLU A 2 -12.62 -10.60 -0.13
N ILE A 3 -12.80 -9.36 0.30
CA ILE A 3 -12.15 -8.78 1.50
C ILE A 3 -12.79 -9.23 2.83
N SER A 4 -14.02 -9.76 2.77
CA SER A 4 -14.76 -10.36 3.87
C SER A 4 -14.43 -11.84 4.07
N SER A 5 -13.70 -12.46 3.13
CA SER A 5 -13.32 -13.86 3.25
C SER A 5 -12.25 -14.03 4.31
N ASP A 6 -12.39 -15.07 5.12
CA ASP A 6 -11.33 -15.48 6.05
C ASP A 6 -10.20 -16.21 5.34
N THR A 7 -10.28 -16.51 4.04
CA THR A 7 -9.21 -17.21 3.32
C THR A 7 -8.85 -16.52 2.01
N VAL A 8 -7.59 -16.10 1.91
CA VAL A 8 -6.97 -15.69 0.65
C VAL A 8 -6.46 -16.93 -0.05
N HIS A 9 -6.85 -17.07 -1.31
CA HIS A 9 -6.44 -18.18 -2.15
C HIS A 9 -5.48 -17.73 -3.24
N ASN A 10 -4.53 -18.60 -3.57
CA ASN A 10 -3.73 -18.49 -4.77
C ASN A 10 -4.38 -19.33 -5.88
N TRP A 11 -4.53 -18.73 -7.07
CA TRP A 11 -5.03 -19.43 -8.25
C TRP A 11 -3.87 -19.84 -9.13
N LEU A 12 -3.71 -21.15 -9.34
CA LEU A 12 -2.70 -21.73 -10.20
C LEU A 12 -3.34 -22.00 -11.57
N SER A 13 -3.10 -21.11 -12.53
CA SER A 13 -3.74 -21.16 -13.85
C SER A 13 -3.39 -22.42 -14.64
N GLU A 14 -2.15 -22.91 -14.53
CA GLU A 14 -1.69 -24.11 -15.24
C GLU A 14 -2.43 -25.39 -14.80
N GLU A 15 -2.75 -25.49 -13.52
CA GLU A 15 -3.41 -26.66 -12.93
C GLU A 15 -4.93 -26.47 -12.80
N ASN A 16 -5.42 -25.24 -13.03
CA ASN A 16 -6.79 -24.81 -12.76
C ASN A 16 -7.22 -25.11 -11.31
N THR A 17 -6.31 -24.93 -10.36
CA THR A 17 -6.52 -25.20 -8.93
C THR A 17 -6.53 -23.92 -8.10
N LEU A 18 -7.26 -23.97 -6.98
CA LEU A 18 -7.32 -22.90 -6.00
C LEU A 18 -6.76 -23.42 -4.68
N THR A 19 -5.62 -22.89 -4.25
CA THR A 19 -4.93 -23.33 -3.03
C THR A 19 -5.00 -22.25 -1.96
N PRO A 20 -5.35 -22.57 -0.69
CA PRO A 20 -5.34 -21.59 0.38
C PRO A 20 -3.91 -21.08 0.61
N PHE A 21 -3.77 -19.76 0.66
CA PHE A 21 -2.50 -19.07 0.87
C PHE A 21 -2.42 -18.48 2.29
N LEU A 22 -3.49 -17.83 2.74
CA LEU A 22 -3.57 -17.24 4.07
C LEU A 22 -4.97 -17.43 4.64
N VAL A 23 -5.04 -17.86 5.90
CA VAL A 23 -6.30 -17.99 6.65
C VAL A 23 -6.28 -16.98 7.79
N LYS A 24 -7.18 -15.99 7.73
CA LYS A 24 -7.42 -15.01 8.79
C LYS A 24 -8.33 -15.65 9.84
N THR A 25 -8.04 -15.38 11.11
CA THR A 25 -9.00 -15.69 12.17
C THR A 25 -10.23 -14.78 12.02
N PRO A 26 -11.47 -15.33 11.97
CA PRO A 26 -12.68 -14.53 11.86
C PRO A 26 -12.83 -13.56 13.03
N THR A 27 -13.39 -12.38 12.79
CA THR A 27 -13.72 -11.38 13.83
C THR A 27 -15.12 -10.85 13.61
N THR A 28 -15.89 -10.63 14.67
CA THR A 28 -17.32 -10.29 14.57
C THR A 28 -17.70 -8.95 15.18
N ASP A 29 -16.82 -8.31 15.97
CA ASP A 29 -17.12 -7.00 16.58
C ASP A 29 -15.82 -6.28 17.04
N PRO A 30 -15.24 -5.37 16.24
CA PRO A 30 -15.62 -5.07 14.86
C PRO A 30 -15.15 -6.17 13.89
N GLU A 31 -15.85 -6.32 12.78
CA GLU A 31 -15.37 -7.10 11.64
C GLU A 31 -14.07 -6.50 11.10
N ILE A 32 -13.10 -7.35 10.76
CA ILE A 32 -11.79 -6.93 10.23
C ILE A 32 -11.65 -7.49 8.82
N PHE A 33 -11.56 -6.56 7.86
CA PHE A 33 -11.28 -6.87 6.46
C PHE A 33 -9.79 -6.95 6.20
N LEU A 34 -9.42 -7.86 5.31
CA LEU A 34 -8.05 -8.02 4.84
C LEU A 34 -7.98 -7.66 3.35
N THR A 35 -7.13 -6.69 3.06
CA THR A 35 -6.79 -6.30 1.68
C THR A 35 -5.37 -6.75 1.39
N MET A 36 -5.17 -7.55 0.34
CA MET A 36 -3.82 -7.87 -0.12
C MET A 36 -3.27 -6.74 -0.98
N GLY A 37 -1.97 -6.54 -0.91
CA GLY A 37 -1.22 -5.59 -1.71
C GLY A 37 -0.16 -6.24 -2.59
N THR A 38 0.97 -5.55 -2.73
CA THR A 38 2.15 -6.04 -3.43
C THR A 38 2.62 -7.38 -2.89
N ILE A 39 2.90 -8.33 -3.78
CA ILE A 39 3.47 -9.63 -3.47
C ILE A 39 4.80 -9.77 -4.20
N THR A 40 5.84 -10.11 -3.45
CA THR A 40 7.18 -10.44 -3.96
C THR A 40 7.51 -11.89 -3.62
N ASP A 41 8.67 -12.37 -4.05
CA ASP A 41 9.14 -13.73 -3.72
C ASP A 41 9.23 -13.96 -2.21
N ARG A 42 9.63 -12.94 -1.43
CA ARG A 42 9.79 -13.04 0.03
C ARG A 42 8.63 -12.41 0.81
N TYR A 43 8.13 -11.27 0.39
CA TYR A 43 7.20 -10.45 1.18
C TYR A 43 5.81 -10.38 0.56
N CYS A 44 4.76 -10.45 1.39
CA CYS A 44 3.39 -10.08 1.03
C CYS A 44 2.95 -8.87 1.86
N PHE A 45 2.66 -7.76 1.19
CA PHE A 45 2.05 -6.59 1.82
C PHE A 45 0.54 -6.78 1.93
N MET A 46 -0.02 -6.36 3.05
CA MET A 46 -1.44 -6.50 3.37
C MET A 46 -1.89 -5.30 4.20
N LYS A 47 -3.20 -5.11 4.30
CA LYS A 47 -3.81 -4.10 5.16
C LYS A 47 -5.02 -4.68 5.84
N THR A 48 -5.07 -4.54 7.16
CA THR A 48 -6.28 -4.83 7.92
C THR A 48 -7.05 -3.55 8.15
N THR A 49 -8.36 -3.58 7.91
CA THR A 49 -9.27 -2.46 8.15
C THR A 49 -10.37 -2.91 9.11
N LYS A 50 -10.52 -2.23 10.25
CA LYS A 50 -11.63 -2.52 11.16
C LYS A 50 -12.89 -1.82 10.67
N MET A 51 -14.00 -2.53 10.60
CA MET A 51 -15.31 -2.01 10.21
C MET A 51 -15.99 -1.29 11.38
N GLU A 52 -15.31 -0.28 11.93
CA GLU A 52 -15.81 0.56 13.01
C GLU A 52 -15.69 2.04 12.67
N VAL A 53 -16.63 2.83 13.20
CA VAL A 53 -16.61 4.30 13.09
C VAL A 53 -16.65 4.89 14.48
N ASP A 54 -15.62 5.66 14.82
CA ASP A 54 -15.56 6.45 16.04
C ASP A 54 -16.04 7.88 15.73
N LEU A 55 -17.34 8.09 15.90
CA LEU A 55 -17.98 9.39 15.70
C LEU A 55 -17.44 10.46 16.64
N SER A 56 -16.95 10.08 17.83
CA SER A 56 -16.40 11.05 18.80
C SER A 56 -15.09 11.66 18.32
N LYS A 57 -14.32 10.90 17.53
CA LYS A 57 -13.05 11.34 16.95
C LYS A 57 -13.16 11.77 15.48
N GLY A 58 -14.36 11.68 14.88
CA GLY A 58 -14.56 11.91 13.45
C GLY A 58 -13.71 10.98 12.57
N ARG A 59 -13.36 9.78 13.06
CA ARG A 59 -12.51 8.81 12.35
C ARG A 59 -13.29 7.52 12.14
N GLY A 60 -13.15 6.94 10.96
CA GLY A 60 -13.68 5.63 10.66
C GLY A 60 -12.62 4.74 10.04
N PHE A 61 -12.88 3.44 10.09
CA PHE A 61 -12.12 2.42 9.39
C PHE A 61 -10.62 2.41 9.73
N PRO A 62 -10.27 2.38 11.04
CA PRO A 62 -8.87 2.36 11.43
C PRO A 62 -8.18 1.17 10.79
N SER A 63 -7.02 1.46 10.21
CA SER A 63 -6.29 0.52 9.38
C SER A 63 -4.89 0.29 9.89
N THR A 64 -4.33 -0.88 9.58
CA THR A 64 -2.94 -1.22 9.89
C THR A 64 -2.33 -1.91 8.70
N ASP A 65 -1.20 -1.37 8.23
CA ASP A 65 -0.42 -1.96 7.16
C ASP A 65 0.51 -3.04 7.72
N LEU A 66 0.52 -4.18 7.03
CA LEU A 66 1.19 -5.41 7.44
C LEU A 66 2.11 -5.90 6.33
N MET A 67 3.15 -6.62 6.73
CA MET A 67 4.03 -7.37 5.84
C MET A 67 4.22 -8.77 6.40
N TYR A 68 3.84 -9.78 5.63
CA TYR A 68 4.19 -11.16 5.88
C TYR A 68 5.53 -11.49 5.21
N ASP A 69 6.50 -11.94 6.00
CA ASP A 69 7.76 -12.49 5.52
C ASP A 69 7.63 -14.01 5.40
N LYS A 70 7.64 -14.52 4.17
CA LYS A 70 7.50 -15.95 3.85
C LYS A 70 8.67 -16.79 4.34
N GLN A 71 9.87 -16.20 4.46
CA GLN A 71 11.06 -16.92 4.92
C GLN A 71 11.06 -17.06 6.44
N GLU A 72 10.71 -15.98 7.14
CA GLU A 72 10.61 -15.96 8.61
C GLU A 72 9.27 -16.53 9.11
N ASN A 73 8.32 -16.80 8.20
CA ASN A 73 6.94 -17.19 8.47
C ASN A 73 6.27 -16.31 9.55
N THR A 74 6.45 -14.98 9.46
CA THR A 74 6.04 -14.03 10.50
C THR A 74 5.40 -12.78 9.88
N ILE A 75 4.40 -12.22 10.56
CA ILE A 75 3.71 -10.96 10.18
C ILE A 75 4.26 -9.81 11.02
N PHE A 76 4.55 -8.69 10.37
CA PHE A 76 5.01 -7.45 10.98
C PHE A 76 4.08 -6.30 10.63
N ASN A 77 4.02 -5.29 11.50
CA ASN A 77 3.53 -3.97 11.10
C ASN A 77 4.57 -3.33 10.18
N ALA A 78 4.12 -2.81 9.04
CA ALA A 78 5.02 -2.30 8.02
C ALA A 78 4.63 -0.88 7.60
N THR A 79 5.62 0.01 7.59
CA THR A 79 5.50 1.35 7.03
C THR A 79 6.56 1.50 5.96
N VAL A 80 6.13 1.71 4.71
CA VAL A 80 7.03 2.01 3.60
C VAL A 80 7.03 3.51 3.37
N LEU A 81 8.21 4.11 3.22
CA LEU A 81 8.35 5.56 3.10
C LEU A 81 8.84 5.94 1.70
N ASN A 82 8.33 7.07 1.20
CA ASN A 82 8.87 7.70 0.02
C ASN A 82 10.22 8.34 0.35
N GLY A 83 11.29 7.78 -0.23
CA GLY A 83 12.65 8.22 0.03
C GLY A 83 12.99 9.62 -0.50
N ASP A 84 12.16 10.20 -1.37
CA ASP A 84 12.39 11.54 -1.92
C ASP A 84 11.88 12.67 -1.00
N TYR A 85 11.06 12.35 0.01
CA TYR A 85 10.69 13.31 1.06
C TYR A 85 11.72 13.27 2.21
N LEU A 86 12.02 14.43 2.77
CA LEU A 86 12.81 14.55 4.00
C LEU A 86 11.98 14.22 5.24
N LYS A 87 10.68 14.55 5.19
CA LYS A 87 9.69 14.12 6.19
C LYS A 87 9.21 12.71 5.89
N LYS A 88 8.59 12.07 6.90
CA LYS A 88 7.96 10.76 6.73
C LYS A 88 6.73 10.91 5.84
N GLN A 89 6.82 10.42 4.61
CA GLN A 89 5.70 10.29 3.70
C GLN A 89 5.46 8.80 3.42
N GLU A 90 4.33 8.27 3.86
CA GLU A 90 4.01 6.84 3.75
C GLU A 90 3.52 6.47 2.34
N LEU A 91 3.92 5.29 1.88
CA LEU A 91 3.49 4.70 0.62
C LEU A 91 2.43 3.63 0.85
N ASN A 92 1.39 3.64 0.01
CA ASN A 92 0.36 2.60 0.06
C ASN A 92 0.79 1.39 -0.78
N MET A 93 1.32 0.35 -0.12
CA MET A 93 1.69 -0.92 -0.76
C MET A 93 0.49 -1.83 -1.07
N THR A 94 -0.73 -1.41 -0.70
CA THR A 94 -1.98 -2.12 -1.01
C THR A 94 -2.77 -1.50 -2.15
N SER A 95 -2.22 -0.50 -2.85
CA SER A 95 -2.73 -0.15 -4.17
C SER A 95 -2.47 -1.32 -5.11
N PHE A 96 -3.53 -1.90 -5.66
CA PHE A 96 -3.51 -3.15 -6.43
C PHE A 96 -2.30 -3.26 -7.37
N PRO A 97 -1.63 -4.43 -7.46
CA PRO A 97 -0.59 -4.65 -8.45
C PRO A 97 -1.20 -4.49 -9.86
N ILE A 98 -0.62 -3.62 -10.68
CA ILE A 98 -1.14 -3.34 -12.03
C ILE A 98 -0.81 -4.50 -12.96
N ASN A 99 0.39 -5.08 -12.84
CA ASN A 99 0.89 -6.20 -13.65
C ASN A 99 2.16 -6.82 -13.05
N ASP A 100 2.79 -7.73 -13.80
CA ASP A 100 4.06 -8.40 -13.50
C ASP A 100 5.28 -7.46 -13.36
N LYS A 101 5.17 -6.19 -13.77
CA LYS A 101 6.26 -5.20 -13.75
C LYS A 101 6.07 -4.11 -12.70
N ILE A 102 4.82 -3.75 -12.42
CA ILE A 102 4.44 -2.66 -11.52
C ILE A 102 3.75 -3.27 -10.31
N ALA A 103 4.47 -3.22 -9.20
CA ALA A 103 4.08 -3.78 -7.91
C ALA A 103 2.96 -2.99 -7.24
N ALA A 104 3.01 -1.67 -7.36
CA ALA A 104 2.04 -0.72 -6.83
C ALA A 104 2.24 0.63 -7.51
N PHE A 105 1.28 1.54 -7.33
CA PHE A 105 1.42 2.93 -7.75
C PHE A 105 0.83 3.87 -6.71
N GLN A 106 1.26 5.12 -6.75
CA GLN A 106 0.68 6.18 -5.93
C GLN A 106 0.57 7.45 -6.74
N THR A 107 -0.59 8.09 -6.64
CA THR A 107 -0.83 9.42 -7.17
C THR A 107 -0.38 10.44 -6.13
N LEU A 108 0.44 11.40 -6.53
CA LEU A 108 0.95 12.48 -5.70
C LEU A 108 0.39 13.78 -6.24
N ALA A 109 -0.34 14.54 -5.42
CA ALA A 109 -0.94 15.80 -5.85
C ALA A 109 0.15 16.82 -6.19
N ALA A 110 -0.05 17.58 -7.27
CA ALA A 110 0.92 18.57 -7.70
C ALA A 110 1.11 19.66 -6.64
N SER A 111 0.00 20.18 -6.10
CA SER A 111 0.00 21.12 -4.96
C SER A 111 0.82 20.63 -3.76
N GLU A 112 0.62 19.38 -3.31
CA GLU A 112 1.40 18.82 -2.18
C GLU A 112 2.89 18.69 -2.48
N ILE A 113 3.26 18.44 -3.74
CA ILE A 113 4.66 18.37 -4.17
C ILE A 113 5.27 19.79 -4.20
N VAL A 114 4.54 20.76 -4.75
CA VAL A 114 4.97 22.17 -4.83
C VAL A 114 5.18 22.72 -3.42
N ASP A 115 4.23 22.53 -2.52
CA ASP A 115 4.35 22.92 -1.10
C ASP A 115 5.60 22.32 -0.45
N ALA A 116 5.84 21.02 -0.65
CA ALA A 116 7.01 20.35 -0.09
C ALA A 116 8.32 20.86 -0.71
N TYR A 117 8.30 21.25 -1.99
CA TYR A 117 9.46 21.82 -2.67
C TYR A 117 9.82 23.21 -2.14
N GLU A 118 8.82 24.08 -1.98
CA GLU A 118 8.99 25.44 -1.44
C GLU A 118 9.51 25.45 0.00
N ASN A 119 9.10 24.45 0.79
CA ASN A 119 9.58 24.25 2.16
C ASN A 119 10.94 23.52 2.24
N GLU A 120 11.61 23.28 1.10
CA GLU A 120 12.88 22.56 0.99
C GLU A 120 12.83 21.11 1.53
N GLU A 121 11.68 20.45 1.46
CA GLU A 121 11.41 19.14 2.07
C GLU A 121 11.60 17.96 1.11
N LEU A 122 12.06 18.24 -0.11
CA LEU A 122 12.29 17.25 -1.16
C LEU A 122 13.77 17.05 -1.47
N LYS A 123 14.11 15.85 -1.91
CA LYS A 123 15.40 15.45 -2.49
C LYS A 123 15.21 14.49 -3.65
N GLY A 124 16.32 14.16 -4.32
CA GLY A 124 16.31 13.14 -5.38
C GLY A 124 15.45 13.54 -6.58
N LYS A 125 14.82 12.56 -7.21
CA LYS A 125 14.14 12.73 -8.49
C LYS A 125 12.84 13.52 -8.36
N LEU A 126 12.11 13.36 -7.26
CA LEU A 126 10.90 14.14 -7.04
C LEU A 126 11.20 15.65 -6.92
N LYS A 127 12.34 16.03 -6.33
CA LYS A 127 12.78 17.43 -6.31
C LYS A 127 13.01 18.01 -7.71
N GLU A 128 13.61 17.21 -8.60
CA GLU A 128 13.85 17.62 -10.00
C GLU A 128 12.54 17.81 -10.77
N ILE A 129 11.54 16.95 -10.52
CA ILE A 129 10.20 17.07 -11.10
C ILE A 129 9.50 18.32 -10.56
N ALA A 130 9.54 18.52 -9.24
CA ALA A 130 8.88 19.64 -8.57
C ALA A 130 9.38 21.01 -9.05
N ALA A 131 10.65 21.12 -9.44
CA ALA A 131 11.24 22.35 -9.95
C ALA A 131 10.56 22.92 -11.22
N ASN A 132 9.76 22.12 -11.92
CA ASN A 132 9.03 22.52 -13.14
C ASN A 132 7.52 22.28 -13.03
N LEU A 133 7.00 22.02 -11.83
CA LEU A 133 5.60 21.67 -11.59
C LEU A 133 4.82 22.89 -11.08
N ASP A 134 3.63 23.13 -11.63
CA ASP A 134 2.68 24.11 -11.11
C ASP A 134 1.68 23.42 -10.16
N GLU A 135 1.14 24.13 -9.16
CA GLU A 135 0.22 23.54 -8.18
C GLU A 135 -1.10 23.04 -8.81
N GLU A 136 -1.51 23.65 -9.93
CA GLU A 136 -2.70 23.29 -10.70
C GLU A 136 -2.42 22.23 -11.77
N ASP A 137 -1.17 21.75 -11.89
CA ASP A 137 -0.84 20.68 -12.82
C ASP A 137 -1.50 19.35 -12.42
N ASN A 138 -1.56 18.43 -13.39
CA ASN A 138 -2.01 17.08 -13.12
C ASN A 138 -1.11 16.37 -12.10
N PRO A 139 -1.66 15.46 -11.28
CA PRO A 139 -0.88 14.70 -10.32
C PRO A 139 0.28 13.90 -10.94
N VAL A 140 1.37 13.80 -10.18
CA VAL A 140 2.51 12.95 -10.54
C VAL A 140 2.21 11.51 -10.15
N ILE A 141 2.42 10.57 -11.07
CA ILE A 141 2.24 9.13 -10.80
C ILE A 141 3.59 8.51 -10.42
N MET A 142 3.71 8.06 -9.17
CA MET A 142 4.84 7.25 -8.70
C MET A 142 4.57 5.77 -8.99
N LEU A 143 5.48 5.14 -9.76
CA LEU A 143 5.41 3.71 -10.06
C LEU A 143 6.43 2.92 -9.22
N MET A 144 5.95 1.98 -8.42
CA MET A 144 6.78 1.04 -7.68
C MET A 144 6.96 -0.23 -8.51
N LYS A 145 8.20 -0.55 -8.87
CA LYS A 145 8.52 -1.67 -9.77
C LYS A 145 9.27 -2.76 -9.01
N TYR A 146 9.05 -4.01 -9.43
CA TYR A 146 9.89 -5.10 -8.95
C TYR A 146 11.33 -4.87 -9.38
N LYS A 147 12.26 -5.07 -8.44
CA LYS A 147 13.68 -5.04 -8.74
C LYS A 147 14.00 -6.25 -9.62
N LYS A 148 14.70 -6.02 -10.73
CA LYS A 148 15.27 -7.08 -11.56
C LYS A 148 16.55 -7.64 -10.94
#